data_AF-A0A0C2BGZ9-F1
#
_entry.id   AF-A0A0C2BGZ9-F1
#
_cell.length_a   1.000
_cell.length_b   1.000
_cell.length_c   1.000
_cell.angle_alpha   90.00
_cell.angle_beta   90.00
_cell.angle_gamma   90.00
#
_symmetry.space_group_name_H-M   'P 1'
#
loop_
_entity.id
_entity.type
_entity.pdbx_description
1 polymer ?
#
loop_
_entity_poly.entity_id
_entity_poly.type
_entity_poly.pdbx_seq_one_letter_code
_entity_poly.pdbx_strand_id
1 'polypeptide(L)'
;MSQMLVPIVLKRIIYKDEDIPPDSFIALDDFHSYKHLATHLDMLLHNDSEYMKYFKWTRRYRKPYSYKSDVGCKLCADLHAKKELRVDNIREHIYRNQCGPRFD
;
A
#
# COMPACT_ATOMS: atom_id res chain seq x y z
N MET A 1 17.71 -0.81 2.19
CA MET A 1 17.23 -0.63 0.81
C MET A 1 15.78 -1.07 0.76
N SER A 2 14.86 -0.24 0.25
CA SER A 2 13.47 -0.68 0.08
C SER A 2 13.42 -1.59 -1.14
N GLN A 3 13.17 -2.88 -0.95
CA GLN A 3 12.88 -3.78 -2.07
C GLN A 3 11.52 -3.36 -2.64
N MET A 4 11.47 -3.04 -3.94
CA MET A 4 10.21 -2.77 -4.62
C MET A 4 9.57 -4.11 -4.96
N LEU A 5 8.42 -4.38 -4.34
CA LEU A 5 7.65 -5.61 -4.52
C LEU A 5 6.24 -5.24 -4.97
N VAL A 6 5.61 -6.09 -5.79
CA VAL A 6 4.22 -5.92 -6.20
C VAL A 6 3.31 -6.60 -5.17
N PRO A 7 2.44 -5.86 -4.47
CA PRO A 7 1.52 -6.45 -3.50
C PRO A 7 0.46 -7.31 -4.19
N ILE A 8 0.08 -8.42 -3.54
CA ILE A 8 -1.13 -9.18 -3.87
C ILE A 8 -2.18 -8.85 -2.80
N VAL A 9 -3.34 -8.37 -3.22
CA VAL A 9 -4.40 -7.86 -2.32
C VAL A 9 -5.72 -8.59 -2.53
N LEU A 10 -6.61 -8.54 -1.55
CA LEU A 10 -7.86 -9.30 -1.59
C LEU A 10 -8.87 -8.79 -2.62
N LYS A 11 -9.13 -7.48 -2.63
CA LYS A 11 -10.14 -6.87 -3.52
C LYS A 11 -9.67 -5.55 -4.10
N ARG A 12 -9.83 -5.37 -5.41
CA ARG A 12 -9.48 -4.12 -6.10
C ARG A 12 -10.26 -2.93 -5.60
N ILE A 13 -11.56 -3.12 -5.30
CA ILE A 13 -12.45 -2.02 -4.91
C ILE A 13 -12.02 -1.30 -3.62
N ILE A 14 -11.28 -1.97 -2.73
CA ILE A 14 -10.79 -1.39 -1.47
C ILE A 14 -9.83 -0.22 -1.71
N TYR A 15 -9.15 -0.22 -2.86
CA TYR A 15 -8.11 0.76 -3.20
C TYR A 15 -8.53 1.73 -4.32
N LYS A 16 -9.74 1.57 -4.86
CA LYS A 16 -10.21 2.35 -6.02
C LYS A 16 -10.32 3.85 -5.70
N ASP A 17 -10.73 4.18 -4.49
CA ASP A 17 -11.00 5.56 -4.07
C ASP A 17 -9.84 6.19 -3.27
N GLU A 18 -8.69 5.51 -3.17
CA GLU A 18 -7.56 5.88 -2.31
C GLU A 18 -6.37 6.51 -3.09
N ASP A 19 -6.61 6.99 -4.33
CA ASP A 19 -5.59 7.52 -5.26
C ASP A 19 -4.37 6.59 -5.47
N ILE A 20 -4.57 5.29 -5.26
CA ILE A 20 -3.53 4.28 -5.48
C ILE A 20 -3.49 3.93 -6.97
N PRO A 21 -2.31 3.95 -7.61
CA PRO A 21 -2.19 3.58 -9.02
C PRO A 21 -2.73 2.16 -9.24
N PRO A 22 -3.70 1.96 -10.15
CA PRO A 22 -4.42 0.69 -10.29
C PRO A 22 -3.52 -0.47 -10.73
N ASP A 23 -2.45 -0.15 -11.46
CA ASP A 23 -1.46 -1.12 -11.94
C ASP A 23 -0.31 -1.34 -10.94
N SER A 24 -0.39 -0.84 -9.70
CA SER A 24 0.67 -1.02 -8.69
C SER A 24 0.56 -2.30 -7.86
N PHE A 25 -0.54 -3.04 -8.01
CA PHE A 25 -0.83 -4.27 -7.25
C PHE A 25 -1.62 -5.28 -8.10
N ILE A 26 -1.69 -6.51 -7.62
CA ILE A 26 -2.48 -7.61 -8.20
C ILE A 26 -3.62 -7.91 -7.24
N ALA A 27 -4.89 -7.82 -7.67
CA ALA A 27 -6.01 -8.16 -6.83
C ALA A 27 -6.52 -9.59 -7.11
N LEU A 28 -6.86 -10.34 -6.06
CA LEU A 28 -7.38 -11.71 -6.20
C LEU A 28 -8.70 -11.74 -6.98
N ASP A 29 -9.55 -10.74 -6.80
CA ASP A 29 -10.87 -10.62 -7.43
C ASP A 29 -10.83 -10.19 -8.90
N ASP A 30 -9.65 -9.87 -9.45
CA ASP A 30 -9.46 -9.67 -10.90
C ASP A 30 -9.51 -10.99 -11.67
N PHE A 31 -9.32 -12.12 -11.00
CA PHE A 31 -9.22 -13.44 -11.62
C PHE A 31 -10.48 -14.26 -11.34
N HIS A 32 -10.97 -14.95 -12.37
CA HIS A 32 -12.13 -15.84 -12.26
C HIS A 32 -11.87 -17.02 -11.30
N SER A 33 -10.62 -17.43 -11.11
CA SER A 33 -10.23 -18.45 -10.14
C SER A 33 -8.76 -18.34 -9.74
N TYR A 34 -8.40 -18.98 -8.61
CA TYR A 34 -7.00 -19.04 -8.15
C TYR A 34 -6.05 -19.72 -9.13
N LYS A 35 -6.56 -20.61 -10.00
CA LYS A 35 -5.75 -21.20 -11.07
C LYS A 35 -5.32 -20.15 -12.09
N HIS A 36 -6.22 -19.24 -12.47
CA HIS A 36 -5.88 -18.14 -13.39
C HIS A 36 -4.88 -17.19 -12.77
N LEU A 37 -5.04 -16.87 -11.48
CA LEU A 37 -4.03 -16.10 -10.74
C LEU A 37 -2.67 -16.81 -10.75
N ALA A 38 -2.61 -18.10 -10.42
CA ALA A 38 -1.37 -18.86 -10.41
C ALA A 38 -0.69 -18.86 -11.79
N THR A 39 -1.45 -19.06 -12.87
CA THR A 39 -0.94 -18.95 -14.25
C THR A 39 -0.41 -17.55 -14.57
N HIS A 40 -1.10 -16.50 -14.11
CA HIS A 40 -0.62 -15.12 -14.27
C HIS A 40 0.68 -14.87 -13.51
N LEU A 41 0.78 -15.32 -12.25
CA LEU A 41 1.98 -15.19 -11.44
C LEU A 41 3.17 -15.97 -12.04
N ASP A 42 2.92 -17.18 -12.56
CA ASP A 42 3.93 -17.98 -13.26
C ASP A 42 4.44 -17.27 -14.53
N MET A 43 3.55 -16.65 -15.30
CA MET A 43 3.93 -15.83 -16.45
C MET A 43 4.80 -14.64 -16.03
N LEU A 44 4.44 -13.94 -14.95
CA LEU A 44 5.23 -12.82 -14.43
C LEU A 44 6.62 -13.24 -13.93
N LEU A 45 6.76 -14.44 -13.37
CA LEU A 45 8.05 -14.98 -12.93
C LEU A 45 9.03 -15.19 -14.09
N HIS A 46 8.52 -15.47 -15.29
CA HIS A 46 9.34 -15.75 -16.47
C HIS A 46 9.38 -14.59 -17.48
N ASN A 47 8.70 -13.47 -17.19
CA ASN A 47 8.60 -12.33 -18.09
C ASN A 47 8.80 -10.99 -17.35
N ASP A 48 10.06 -10.61 -17.21
CA ASP A 48 10.47 -9.36 -16.57
C ASP A 48 9.81 -8.13 -17.19
N SER A 49 9.55 -8.14 -18.51
CA SER A 49 8.94 -7.00 -19.20
C SER A 49 7.49 -6.78 -18.77
N GLU A 50 6.73 -7.87 -18.58
CA GLU A 50 5.37 -7.82 -18.04
C GLU A 50 5.38 -7.44 -16.56
N TYR A 51 6.26 -8.04 -15.76
CA TYR A 51 6.42 -7.70 -14.35
C TYR A 51 6.79 -6.22 -14.15
N MET A 52 7.64 -5.67 -15.00
CA MET A 52 8.07 -4.27 -14.92
C MET A 52 6.93 -3.27 -15.16
N LYS A 53 5.82 -3.69 -15.80
CA LYS A 53 4.64 -2.81 -15.99
C LYS A 53 4.04 -2.39 -14.66
N TYR A 54 4.13 -3.22 -13.62
CA TYR A 54 3.63 -2.91 -12.28
C TYR A 54 4.41 -1.80 -11.56
N PHE A 55 5.55 -1.36 -12.12
CA PHE A 55 6.34 -0.26 -11.58
C PHE A 55 6.24 1.03 -12.41
N LYS A 56 5.45 1.07 -13.49
CA LYS A 56 5.30 2.27 -14.33
C LYS A 56 4.82 3.50 -13.55
N TRP A 57 4.02 3.28 -12.51
CA TRP A 57 3.54 4.35 -11.64
C TRP A 57 4.68 5.14 -10.96
N THR A 58 5.84 4.51 -10.70
CA THR A 58 7.01 5.17 -10.08
C THR A 58 7.58 6.33 -10.91
N ARG A 59 7.21 6.41 -12.20
CA ARG A 59 7.56 7.55 -13.06
C ARG A 59 6.82 8.84 -12.68
N ARG A 60 5.62 8.72 -12.11
CA ARG A 60 4.75 9.85 -11.71
C ARG A 60 4.77 10.07 -10.21
N TYR A 61 4.86 9.00 -9.42
CA TYR A 61 4.85 9.06 -7.97
C TYR A 61 6.22 8.69 -7.41
N ARG A 62 6.77 9.52 -6.54
CA ARG A 62 8.01 9.21 -5.82
C ARG A 62 7.70 8.69 -4.43
N LYS A 63 8.37 7.60 -4.04
CA LYS A 63 8.48 7.25 -2.63
C LYS A 63 9.12 8.43 -1.89
N PRO A 64 8.58 8.87 -0.73
CA PRO A 64 9.25 9.88 0.09
C PRO A 64 10.68 9.41 0.39
N TYR A 65 11.67 10.28 0.13
CA TYR A 65 13.09 9.97 0.32
C TYR A 65 13.39 9.51 1.76
N SER A 66 12.61 10.01 2.72
CA SER A 66 12.62 9.61 4.12
C SER A 66 11.19 9.46 4.64
N TYR A 67 10.63 8.26 4.51
CA TYR A 67 9.48 7.87 5.34
C TYR A 67 10.00 7.24 6.63
N LYS A 68 10.01 8.00 7.72
CA LYS A 68 10.15 7.48 9.08
C LYS A 68 8.78 7.54 9.73
N SER A 69 8.12 6.39 9.87
CA SER A 69 6.91 6.31 10.69
C SER A 69 7.31 6.54 12.15
N ASP A 70 6.70 7.53 12.80
CA ASP A 70 6.85 7.78 14.24
C ASP A 70 5.67 7.23 15.04
N VAL A 71 4.74 6.51 14.38
CA VAL A 71 3.50 6.00 14.98
C VAL A 71 3.80 5.11 16.18
N GLY A 72 4.78 4.21 16.06
CA GLY A 72 5.19 3.35 17.17
C GLY A 72 5.76 4.13 18.36
N CYS A 73 6.58 5.16 18.09
CA CYS A 73 7.16 6.00 19.14
C CYS A 73 6.09 6.87 19.83
N LYS A 74 5.16 7.45 19.07
CA LYS A 74 4.04 8.23 19.61
C LYS A 74 3.10 7.37 20.44
N LEU A 75 2.72 6.20 19.95
CA LEU A 75 1.91 5.25 20.71
C LEU A 75 2.59 4.87 22.02
N CYS A 76 3.90 4.57 21.99
CA CYS A 76 4.68 4.28 23.19
C CYS A 76 4.64 5.45 24.19
N ALA A 77 4.86 6.68 23.71
CA ALA A 77 4.79 7.88 24.54
C ALA A 77 3.38 8.09 25.15
N ASP A 78 2.32 7.90 24.38
CA ASP A 78 0.93 8.02 24.85
C ASP A 78 0.59 6.95 25.90
N LEU A 79 1.06 5.70 25.71
CA LEU A 79 0.93 4.62 26.69
C LEU A 79 1.66 4.94 28.00
N HIS A 80 2.89 5.43 27.92
CA HIS A 80 3.66 5.85 29.10
C HIS A 80 3.02 7.03 29.83
N ALA A 81 2.44 7.98 29.09
CA ALA A 81 1.69 9.10 29.64
C ALA A 81 0.30 8.69 30.18
N LYS A 82 -0.08 7.41 30.08
CA LYS A 82 -1.41 6.88 30.43
C LYS A 82 -2.53 7.70 29.81
N LYS A 83 -2.32 8.17 28.58
CA LYS A 83 -3.27 9.01 27.87
C LYS A 83 -4.41 8.13 27.40
N GLU A 84 -5.62 8.39 27.90
CA GLU A 84 -6.81 7.73 27.37
C GLU A 84 -7.18 8.37 26.03
N LEU A 85 -6.87 7.66 24.95
CA LEU A 85 -7.29 8.04 23.60
C LEU A 85 -8.55 7.25 23.25
N ARG A 86 -9.69 7.94 23.24
CA ARG A 86 -10.88 7.44 22.53
C ARG A 86 -10.73 7.77 21.06
N VAL A 87 -10.56 6.73 20.26
CA VAL A 87 -10.48 6.84 18.82
C VAL A 87 -11.74 6.24 18.23
N ASP A 88 -12.69 7.11 17.87
CA ASP A 88 -13.99 6.68 17.36
C ASP A 88 -13.87 6.01 15.98
N ASN A 89 -12.89 6.42 15.19
CA ASN A 89 -12.57 5.83 13.90
C ASN A 89 -11.06 5.61 13.77
N ILE A 90 -10.63 4.38 14.02
CA ILE A 90 -9.20 4.02 14.01
C ILE A 90 -8.58 4.13 12.62
N ARG A 91 -9.37 3.92 11.56
CA ARG A 91 -8.94 4.14 10.18
C ARG A 91 -8.63 5.63 10.03
N GLU A 92 -9.60 6.50 10.24
CA GLU A 92 -9.37 7.95 10.10
C GLU A 92 -8.21 8.47 10.96
N HIS A 93 -8.08 8.00 12.19
CA HIS A 93 -6.99 8.42 13.09
C HIS A 93 -5.60 8.03 12.58
N ILE A 94 -5.46 6.83 12.00
CA ILE A 94 -4.19 6.35 11.46
C ILE A 94 -3.89 7.01 10.11
N TYR A 95 -4.91 7.17 9.25
CA TYR A 95 -4.75 7.67 7.89
C TYR A 95 -4.72 9.21 7.79
N ARG A 96 -5.29 9.97 8.75
CA ARG A 96 -5.07 11.42 8.85
C ARG A 96 -3.58 11.69 9.02
N ASN A 97 -2.99 12.40 8.07
CA ASN A 97 -1.58 12.79 8.03
C ASN A 97 -0.57 11.67 7.73
N GLN A 98 -1.01 10.49 7.28
CA GLN A 98 -0.10 9.46 6.78
C GLN A 98 -0.40 9.15 5.31
N CYS A 99 0.62 9.40 4.49
CA CYS A 99 0.68 9.09 3.06
C CYS A 99 -0.23 9.91 2.12
N GLY A 100 -0.46 11.19 2.43
CA GLY A 100 -0.89 12.19 1.44
C GLY A 100 0.11 13.36 1.40
N PRO A 101 0.24 14.10 0.28
CA PRO A 101 1.00 15.35 0.28
C PRO A 101 0.46 16.26 1.38
N ARG A 102 1.34 16.83 2.20
CA ARG A 102 0.98 18.07 2.89
C ARG A 102 0.89 19.11 1.78
N PHE A 103 -0.32 19.62 1.56
CA PHE A 103 -0.53 20.81 0.76
C PHE A 103 -0.45 21.98 1.73
N ASP A 104 0.77 22.47 1.93
CA ASP A 104 1.06 23.87 2.22
C ASP A 104 1.04 24.70 0.93
#